data_AF-A0A1C6KW12-F1
#
_entry.id   AF-A0A1C6KW12-F1
#
_cell.length_a   1.000
_cell.length_b   1.000
_cell.length_c   1.000
_cell.angle_alpha   90.00
_cell.angle_beta   90.00
_cell.angle_gamma   90.00
#
_symmetry.space_group_name_H-M   'P 1'
#
loop_
_entity.id
_entity.type
_entity.pdbx_description
1 polymer ?
#
loop_
_entity_poly.entity_id
_entity_poly.type
_entity_poly.pdbx_seq_one_letter_code
_entity_poly.pdbx_strand_id
1 'polypeptide(L)' 'MAGYLIAETTREEREKIVAESLGNIEANCDGCMAGLAEMYQEYIDGKKELRQINMEFNARYVKSEDMPVRSRCPESFC' A
#
# COMPACT_ATOMS: atom_id res chain seq x y z
N MET A 1 -3.63 -15.05 14.51
CA MET A 1 -3.07 -14.02 13.60
C MET A 1 -4.26 -13.48 12.83
N ALA A 2 -4.59 -12.20 12.96
CA ALA A 2 -5.60 -11.62 12.08
C ALA A 2 -5.03 -11.63 10.66
N GLY A 3 -5.78 -12.17 9.71
CA GLY A 3 -5.38 -12.20 8.32
C GLY A 3 -5.38 -10.79 7.71
N TYR A 4 -4.78 -10.65 6.53
CA TYR A 4 -4.86 -9.44 5.72
C TYR A 4 -5.77 -9.63 4.49
N LEU A 5 -6.44 -10.77 4.41
CA LEU A 5 -7.33 -11.10 3.29
C LEU A 5 -8.71 -10.53 3.56
N ILE A 6 -9.37 -10.06 2.50
CA ILE A 6 -10.76 -9.60 2.59
C ILE A 6 -11.69 -10.72 3.08
N ALA A 7 -11.40 -11.97 2.70
CA ALA A 7 -12.14 -13.14 3.14
C ALA A 7 -12.02 -13.43 4.64
N GLU A 8 -10.97 -12.94 5.30
CA GLU A 8 -10.65 -13.21 6.70
C GLU A 8 -10.83 -11.99 7.61
N THR A 9 -11.26 -10.85 7.05
CA THR A 9 -11.34 -9.57 7.76
C THR A 9 -12.67 -8.88 7.49
N THR A 10 -13.22 -8.29 8.54
CA THR A 10 -14.33 -7.33 8.44
C THR A 10 -13.83 -5.99 7.92
N ARG A 11 -14.75 -5.16 7.46
CA ARG A 11 -14.44 -3.79 7.02
C ARG A 11 -13.74 -2.99 8.14
N GLU A 12 -14.24 -3.06 9.37
CA GLU A 12 -13.64 -2.35 10.51
C GLU A 12 -12.21 -2.82 10.81
N GLU A 13 -11.95 -4.13 10.71
CA GLU A 13 -10.59 -4.67 10.88
C GLU A 13 -9.66 -4.16 9.77
N ARG A 14 -10.15 -4.07 8.52
CA ARG A 14 -9.36 -3.47 7.43
C ARG A 14 -9.10 -1.99 7.63
N GLU A 15 -10.06 -1.23 8.15
CA GLU A 15 -9.88 0.19 8.49
C GLU A 15 -8.80 0.35 9.57
N LYS A 16 -8.80 -0.50 10.60
CA LYS A 16 -7.74 -0.51 11.62
C LYS A 16 -6.37 -0.89 11.05
N ILE A 17 -6.31 -1.95 10.24
CA ILE A 17 -5.06 -2.38 9.58
C ILE A 17 -4.47 -1.23 8.77
N VAL A 18 -5.29 -0.52 7.98
CA VAL A 18 -4.85 0.61 7.18
C VAL A 18 -4.43 1.79 8.06
N ALA A 19 -5.19 2.12 9.10
CA ALA A 19 -4.85 3.20 10.04
C ALA A 19 -3.53 2.92 10.80
N GLU A 20 -3.32 1.69 11.26
CA GLU A 20 -2.07 1.24 11.90
C GLU A 20 -0.91 1.28 10.91
N SER A 21 -1.13 0.83 9.67
CA SER A 21 -0.09 0.80 8.62
C SER A 21 0.32 2.20 8.15
N LEU A 22 -0.62 3.14 8.14
CA LEU A 22 -0.35 4.55 7.85
C LEU A 22 0.25 5.28 9.06
N GLY A 23 0.39 4.62 10.21
CA GLY A 23 1.12 5.13 11.37
C GLY A 23 0.28 5.87 12.40
N ASN A 24 -0.99 5.50 12.57
CA ASN A 24 -1.88 6.03 13.62
C ASN A 24 -1.83 7.57 13.70
N ILE A 25 -1.84 8.20 12.54
CA ILE A 25 -1.52 9.62 12.41
C ILE A 25 -2.76 10.44 12.83
N GLU A 26 -2.84 10.79 14.12
CA GLU A 26 -3.55 11.99 14.61
C GLU A 26 -2.94 13.29 14.06
N ALA A 27 -1.86 13.23 13.29
CA ALA A 27 -1.34 14.40 12.59
C ALA A 27 -2.16 14.66 11.31
N ASN A 28 -3.07 15.61 11.43
CA ASN A 28 -3.72 16.33 10.34
C ASN A 28 -2.69 16.82 9.29
N CYS A 29 -2.22 15.91 8.42
CA CYS A 29 -1.30 16.20 7.34
C CYS A 29 -2.16 16.55 6.13
N ASP A 30 -2.56 17.82 6.06
CA ASP A 30 -3.33 18.42 4.96
C ASP A 30 -2.75 18.01 3.60
N GLY A 31 -3.33 16.98 2.99
CA GLY A 31 -3.09 16.60 1.60
C GLY A 31 -1.94 15.63 1.30
N CYS A 32 -1.11 15.21 2.26
CA CYS A 32 0.02 14.30 1.95
C CYS A 32 -0.43 12.85 1.69
N MET A 33 -1.52 12.41 2.33
CA MET A 33 -2.03 11.04 2.22
C MET A 33 -3.14 10.85 1.19
N ALA A 34 -3.58 11.90 0.48
CA ALA A 34 -4.76 11.84 -0.39
C ALA A 34 -4.66 10.73 -1.45
N GLY A 35 -3.50 10.59 -2.11
CA GLY A 35 -3.28 9.53 -3.09
C GLY A 35 -3.10 8.11 -2.51
N LEU A 36 -2.66 7.99 -1.26
CA LEU A 36 -2.47 6.70 -0.59
C LEU A 36 -3.76 6.19 0.06
N ALA A 37 -4.57 7.09 0.61
CA ALA A 37 -5.87 6.76 1.18
C ALA A 37 -6.83 6.22 0.10
N GLU A 38 -6.84 6.84 -1.09
CA GLU A 38 -7.62 6.35 -2.24
C GLU A 38 -7.22 4.94 -2.67
N MET A 39 -5.93 4.61 -2.60
CA MET A 39 -5.41 3.29 -2.95
C MET A 39 -5.94 2.20 -2.00
N TYR A 40 -5.96 2.45 -0.69
CA TYR A 40 -6.43 1.47 0.30
C TYR A 40 -7.95 1.40 0.43
N GLN A 41 -8.69 2.37 -0.10
CA GLN A 41 -10.16 2.38 -0.04
C GLN A 41 -10.78 1.14 -0.72
N GLU A 42 -10.21 0.66 -1.84
CA GLU A 42 -10.70 -0.56 -2.51
C GLU A 42 -10.52 -1.81 -1.65
N TYR A 43 -9.48 -1.85 -0.82
CA TYR A 43 -9.28 -2.93 0.16
C TYR A 43 -10.28 -2.81 1.30
N ILE A 44 -10.45 -1.63 1.89
CA ILE A 44 -11.43 -1.37 2.96
C ILE A 44 -12.84 -1.78 2.52
N ASP A 45 -13.25 -1.36 1.32
CA ASP A 45 -14.54 -1.70 0.73
C ASP A 45 -14.70 -3.19 0.39
N GLY A 46 -13.60 -3.97 0.41
CA GLY A 46 -13.62 -5.39 0.07
C GLY A 46 -13.71 -5.66 -1.44
N LYS A 47 -13.34 -4.69 -2.28
CA LYS A 47 -13.39 -4.78 -3.74
C LYS A 47 -12.14 -5.43 -4.32
N LYS A 48 -10.96 -5.17 -3.73
CA LYS A 48 -9.68 -5.71 -4.19
C LYS A 48 -8.75 -6.06 -3.04
N GLU A 49 -8.04 -7.16 -3.19
CA GLU A 49 -7.01 -7.57 -2.23
C GLU A 49 -5.80 -6.61 -2.28
N LEU A 50 -5.11 -6.44 -1.16
CA LEU A 50 -3.88 -5.63 -1.07
C LEU A 50 -2.84 -6.02 -2.13
N ARG A 51 -2.76 -7.31 -2.48
CA ARG A 51 -1.88 -7.81 -3.54
C ARG A 51 -2.22 -7.25 -4.92
N GLN A 52 -3.50 -7.13 -5.24
CA GLN A 52 -3.95 -6.58 -6.53
C GLN A 52 -3.65 -5.08 -6.60
N ILE A 53 -3.95 -4.37 -5.51
CA ILE A 53 -3.67 -2.94 -5.36
C ILE A 53 -2.17 -2.65 -5.51
N ASN A 54 -1.31 -3.40 -4.82
CA ASN A 54 0.15 -3.26 -4.93
C ASN A 54 0.66 -3.48 -6.35
N MET A 55 0.10 -4.45 -7.07
CA MET A 55 0.48 -4.72 -8.45
C MET A 55 0.06 -3.57 -9.38
N GLU A 56 -1.13 -3.02 -9.21
CA GLU A 56 -1.61 -1.87 -9.98
C GLU A 56 -0.80 -0.60 -9.70
N PHE A 57 -0.51 -0.32 -8.43
CA PHE A 57 0.33 0.81 -8.05
C PHE A 57 1.74 0.69 -8.62
N ASN A 58 2.35 -0.50 -8.50
CA ASN A 58 3.67 -0.75 -9.07
C ASN A 58 3.68 -0.63 -10.60
N ALA A 59 2.66 -1.16 -11.28
CA ALA A 59 2.55 -1.05 -12.74
C ALA A 59 2.39 0.40 -13.22
N ARG A 60 1.69 1.25 -12.45
CA ARG A 60 1.61 2.70 -12.72
C ARG A 60 2.95 3.40 -12.47
N TYR A 61 3.62 3.06 -11.36
CA TYR A 61 4.89 3.65 -10.95
C TYR A 61 6.04 3.30 -11.91
N VAL A 62 6.12 2.05 -12.38
CA VAL A 62 7.13 1.55 -13.33
C VAL A 62 6.94 2.13 -14.74
N LYS A 63 5.74 2.61 -15.10
CA LYS A 63 5.49 3.29 -16.38
C LYS A 63 5.94 4.75 -16.40
N SER A 64 6.27 5.35 -15.26
CA SER A 64 6.89 6.68 -15.20
C SER A 64 8.36 6.55 -15.59
N GLU A 65 8.80 7.22 -16.65
CA GLU A 65 10.15 7.06 -17.23
C GLU A 65 11.30 7.58 -16.33
N ASP A 66 10.99 8.10 -15.14
CA ASP A 66 11.93 8.70 -14.17
C ASP A 66 12.13 7.86 -12.89
N MET A 67 12.23 6.55 -13.02
CA MET A 67 12.46 5.67 -11.87
C MET A 67 13.93 5.25 -11.77
N PRO A 68 14.66 5.58 -10.68
CA PRO A 68 15.98 5.02 -10.45
C PRO A 68 15.81 3.50 -10.33
N VAL A 69 16.34 2.80 -11.33
CA VAL A 69 16.40 1.34 -11.37
C VAL A 69 16.97 0.89 -10.03
N ARG A 70 16.31 -0.05 -9.34
CA ARG A 70 16.89 -0.67 -8.15
C ARG A 70 18.22 -1.30 -8.56
N SER A 71 19.31 -0.58 -8.33
CA SER A 71 20.67 -1.07 -8.50
C SER A 71 20.82 -2.27 -7.58
N ARG A 72 20.77 -3.47 -8.17
CA ARG A 72 21.19 -4.69 -7.48
C ARG A 72 22.57 -4.40 -6.91
N CYS A 73 22.75 -4.63 -5.60
CA CYS A 73 24.07 -4.52 -4.97
C CYS A 73 25.10 -5.21 -5.88
N PRO A 74 26.21 -4.54 -6.24
CA PRO A 74 27.23 -5.17 -7.05
C PRO A 74 27.77 -6.39 -6.28
N GLU A 75 27.53 -7.59 -6.80
CA GLU A 75 28.28 -8.80 -6.45
C GLU A 75 29.70 -8.61 -6.97
N SER A 76 30.50 -7.82 -6.27
CA SER A 76 31.92 -7.66 -6.55
C SER A 76 32.61 -7.13 -5.31
N PHE A 77 32.82 -8.01 -4.33
CA PHE A 77 34.09 -8.18 -3.64
C PHE A 77 34.04 -9.55 -2.94
N CYS A 78 34.57 -10.55 -3.64
CA CYS A 78 35.22 -11.69 -3.00
C CYS A 78 36.37 -11.21 -2.11
#